data_AF-A0A832A6M5-F1
#
_entry.id   AF-A0A832A6M5-F1
#
_cell.length_a   1.000
_cell.length_b   1.000
_cell.length_c   1.000
_cell.angle_alpha   90.00
_cell.angle_beta   90.00
_cell.angle_gamma   90.00
#
_symmetry.space_group_name_H-M   'P 1'
#
loop_
_entity.id
_entity.type
_entity.pdbx_description
1 polymer ?
#
loop_
_entity_poly.entity_id
_entity_poly.type
_entity_poly.pdbx_seq_one_letter_code
_entity_poly.pdbx_strand_id
1 'polypeptide(L)'
;MGLVEIFPNVFRGSFPVQEGALGALLARFGPAHVVGHPTYGNADNIGAELRRGMEAALGAYPNERIAFVVSDGTLTLDRPDASTVEAALSAACAFLGGAPESARKRLLAVATPYDGYKGDRTPGKGSALKLLFDETAHCPTLKSLILLDGDLRNDFRPWFRTFAAVEAHHRVSASKRHFFITARYARHFVDASLTRFIVGPLTTLMGCYVPGGISGDIVLSAGAVRHEREAVWDDARRRYGTDIATTFDNIADAETDIYEVYLGAKLHDITDEAKLAVMPGEVIGSALNRLLHYEDRDGRVTRLLASEEPLKRPVTWGPDKTGIAFIDPGSTDVFDVDRKRETLLSGFSRYEAAMRESLDPETFEAVRQRLERLRRAPTDDESPVVFLDVTQDLWIRILYEGLAYLLATRRVDPVKNALTYLYTAAFLEFCREKLDRLGARTYGAVRAVQKRLGVPPEQAEAFYRTEVDAVVDAMAARFHAGRRAILDRLRARPSAFRSPPR
;
A
#
# COMPACT_ATOMS: atom_id res chain seq x y z
N MET A 1 28.00 -12.82 -15.80
CA MET A 1 26.91 -13.81 -15.98
C MET A 1 25.73 -13.26 -15.20
N GLY A 2 24.67 -12.81 -15.88
CA GLY A 2 23.55 -12.11 -15.24
C GLY A 2 22.25 -12.92 -15.22
N LEU A 3 21.93 -13.58 -16.33
CA LEU A 3 20.75 -14.45 -16.48
C LEU A 3 21.13 -15.70 -17.29
N VAL A 4 20.69 -16.88 -16.85
CA VAL A 4 20.93 -18.17 -17.50
C VAL A 4 19.59 -18.79 -17.88
N GLU A 5 19.43 -19.17 -19.15
CA GLU A 5 18.26 -19.93 -19.60
C GLU A 5 18.36 -21.37 -19.12
N ILE A 6 17.38 -21.82 -18.34
CA ILE A 6 17.35 -23.18 -17.77
C ILE A 6 16.32 -24.08 -18.45
N PHE A 7 15.36 -23.47 -19.15
CA PHE A 7 14.34 -24.09 -19.98
C PHE A 7 13.92 -23.05 -21.02
N PRO A 8 13.45 -23.41 -22.23
CA PRO A 8 13.02 -22.44 -23.22
C PRO A 8 12.08 -21.36 -22.65
N ASN A 9 12.50 -20.10 -22.70
CA ASN A 9 11.81 -18.94 -22.11
C ASN A 9 11.70 -18.91 -20.57
N VAL A 10 12.59 -19.62 -19.86
CA VAL A 10 12.71 -19.56 -18.39
C VAL A 10 14.15 -19.24 -18.01
N PHE A 11 14.34 -18.12 -17.33
CA PHE A 11 15.65 -17.59 -16.99
C PHE A 11 15.85 -17.46 -15.48
N ARG A 12 17.00 -17.93 -15.01
CA ARG A 12 17.47 -17.74 -13.64
C ARG A 12 18.47 -16.59 -13.58
N GLY A 13 18.26 -15.66 -12.66
CA GLY A 13 19.27 -14.67 -12.27
C GLY A 13 20.19 -15.12 -11.16
N SER A 14 21.36 -14.52 -11.11
CA SER A 14 22.39 -14.80 -10.11
C SER A 14 23.14 -13.53 -9.73
N PHE A 15 23.92 -13.62 -8.66
CA PHE A 15 24.85 -12.55 -8.30
C PHE A 15 26.14 -12.55 -9.14
N PRO A 16 26.79 -11.39 -9.30
CA PRO A 16 26.25 -10.06 -9.01
C PRO A 16 25.12 -9.71 -9.98
N VAL A 17 24.07 -9.03 -9.49
CA VAL A 17 22.98 -8.55 -10.35
C VAL A 17 23.53 -7.54 -11.35
N GLN A 18 23.49 -7.88 -12.63
CA GLN A 18 24.06 -7.05 -13.69
C GLN A 18 23.02 -6.06 -14.20
N GLU A 19 23.31 -4.76 -14.14
CA GLU A 19 22.46 -3.71 -14.71
C GLU A 19 22.25 -3.94 -16.22
N GLY A 20 21.01 -3.79 -16.67
CA GLY A 20 20.59 -3.97 -18.06
C GLY A 20 20.47 -5.42 -18.50
N ALA A 21 20.83 -6.42 -17.68
CA ALA A 21 20.74 -7.82 -18.09
C ALA A 21 19.29 -8.29 -18.27
N LEU A 22 18.41 -7.95 -17.33
CA LEU A 22 16.98 -8.21 -17.46
C LEU A 22 16.39 -7.37 -18.61
N GLY A 23 16.76 -6.11 -18.69
CA GLY A 23 16.32 -5.20 -19.73
C GLY A 23 16.67 -5.67 -21.14
N ALA A 24 17.88 -6.18 -21.36
CA ALA A 24 18.30 -6.76 -22.63
C ALA A 24 17.49 -8.02 -22.99
N LEU A 25 17.19 -8.88 -22.00
CA LEU A 25 16.32 -10.04 -22.19
C LEU A 25 14.89 -9.62 -22.55
N LEU A 26 14.33 -8.64 -21.83
CA LEU A 26 13.01 -8.08 -22.12
C LEU A 26 12.97 -7.43 -23.50
N ALA A 27 14.00 -6.67 -23.90
CA ALA A 27 14.10 -6.08 -25.23
C ALA A 27 14.09 -7.14 -26.34
N ARG A 28 14.87 -8.22 -26.17
CA ARG A 28 14.94 -9.33 -27.11
C ARG A 28 13.62 -10.09 -27.21
N PHE A 29 12.97 -10.35 -26.07
CA PHE A 29 11.69 -11.05 -26.04
C PHE A 29 10.54 -10.17 -26.54
N GLY A 30 10.63 -8.84 -26.37
CA GLY A 30 9.64 -7.85 -26.80
C GLY A 30 8.23 -8.06 -26.23
N PRO A 31 8.05 -8.17 -24.90
CA PRO A 31 6.74 -8.24 -24.27
C PRO A 31 5.99 -6.91 -24.39
N ALA A 32 4.67 -6.99 -24.55
CA ALA A 32 3.78 -5.84 -24.39
C ALA A 32 3.49 -5.59 -22.90
N HIS A 33 3.50 -6.63 -22.08
CA HIS A 33 3.21 -6.56 -20.65
C HIS A 33 4.31 -7.23 -19.84
N VAL A 34 4.76 -6.58 -18.78
CA VAL A 34 5.62 -7.20 -17.78
C VAL A 34 4.81 -7.34 -16.49
N VAL A 35 4.76 -8.54 -15.93
CA VAL A 35 4.16 -8.82 -14.63
C VAL A 35 5.29 -9.03 -13.63
N GLY A 36 5.44 -8.10 -12.68
CA GLY A 36 6.46 -8.12 -11.66
C GLY A 36 5.91 -8.60 -10.32
N HIS A 37 6.62 -9.52 -9.68
CA HIS A 37 6.31 -10.01 -8.34
C HIS A 37 7.51 -9.71 -7.40
N PRO A 38 7.42 -8.71 -6.52
CA PRO A 38 8.38 -8.56 -5.44
C PRO A 38 8.13 -9.67 -4.38
N THR A 39 9.16 -10.45 -4.05
CA THR A 39 9.04 -11.59 -3.12
C THR A 39 10.02 -11.54 -1.96
N TYR A 40 9.60 -12.05 -0.81
CA TYR A 40 10.43 -12.33 0.36
C TYR A 40 9.79 -13.46 1.19
N GLY A 41 10.38 -14.65 1.14
CA GLY A 41 9.99 -15.82 1.92
C GLY A 41 8.74 -16.51 1.36
N ASN A 42 8.52 -16.44 0.04
CA ASN A 42 7.27 -16.85 -0.61
C ASN A 42 7.35 -18.22 -1.29
N ALA A 43 8.35 -19.06 -0.95
CA ALA A 43 8.57 -20.36 -1.59
C ALA A 43 7.32 -21.25 -1.62
N ASP A 44 6.48 -21.19 -0.58
CA ASP A 44 5.26 -22.01 -0.46
C ASP A 44 4.10 -21.55 -1.36
N ASN A 45 4.11 -20.31 -1.87
CA ASN A 45 2.99 -19.75 -2.66
C ASN A 45 3.39 -19.33 -4.09
N ILE A 46 4.59 -18.77 -4.29
CA ILE A 46 4.95 -18.07 -5.53
C ILE A 46 4.79 -18.94 -6.78
N GLY A 47 5.08 -20.24 -6.70
CA GLY A 47 4.91 -21.14 -7.84
C GLY A 47 3.45 -21.28 -8.29
N ALA A 48 2.52 -21.40 -7.34
CA ALA A 48 1.09 -21.50 -7.63
C ALA A 48 0.53 -20.15 -8.13
N GLU A 49 1.01 -19.05 -7.58
CA GLU A 49 0.66 -17.69 -8.01
C GLU A 49 1.10 -17.43 -9.46
N LEU A 50 2.36 -17.73 -9.78
CA LEU A 50 2.92 -17.57 -11.12
C LEU A 50 2.13 -18.36 -12.16
N ARG A 51 1.74 -19.61 -11.84
CA ARG A 51 0.88 -20.43 -12.69
C ARG A 51 -0.47 -19.75 -12.96
N ARG A 52 -1.17 -19.30 -11.90
CA ARG A 52 -2.46 -18.59 -12.04
C ARG A 52 -2.31 -17.32 -12.89
N GLY A 53 -1.20 -16.59 -12.71
CA GLY A 53 -0.88 -15.38 -13.47
C GLY A 53 -0.69 -15.66 -14.95
N MET A 54 0.16 -16.64 -15.30
CA MET A 54 0.40 -17.03 -16.70
C MET A 54 -0.89 -17.49 -17.38
N GLU A 55 -1.70 -18.32 -16.71
CA GLU A 55 -3.01 -18.75 -17.23
C GLU A 55 -3.95 -17.57 -17.48
N ALA A 56 -4.06 -16.65 -16.52
CA ALA A 56 -4.91 -15.47 -16.63
C ALA A 56 -4.46 -14.51 -17.74
N ALA A 57 -3.15 -14.25 -17.84
CA ALA A 57 -2.57 -13.36 -18.84
C ALA A 57 -2.76 -13.88 -20.26
N LEU A 58 -2.59 -15.20 -20.48
CA LEU A 58 -2.82 -15.81 -21.80
C LEU A 58 -4.26 -15.62 -22.29
N GLY A 59 -5.24 -15.62 -21.36
CA GLY A 59 -6.65 -15.40 -21.66
C GLY A 59 -7.01 -13.93 -21.86
N ALA A 60 -6.44 -13.01 -21.07
CA ALA A 60 -6.71 -11.59 -21.16
C ALA A 60 -6.00 -10.91 -22.35
N TYR A 61 -4.82 -11.40 -22.72
CA TYR A 61 -3.95 -10.83 -23.75
C TYR A 61 -3.61 -11.88 -24.83
N PRO A 62 -4.59 -12.33 -25.65
CA PRO A 62 -4.45 -13.53 -26.50
C PRO A 62 -3.38 -13.42 -27.59
N ASN A 63 -3.04 -12.20 -28.02
CA ASN A 63 -2.13 -11.95 -29.15
C ASN A 63 -0.83 -11.23 -28.72
N GLU A 64 -0.61 -11.06 -27.43
CA GLU A 64 0.52 -10.29 -26.92
C GLU A 64 1.51 -11.19 -26.21
N ARG A 65 2.78 -10.74 -26.19
CA ARG A 65 3.84 -11.38 -25.43
C ARG A 65 3.85 -10.79 -24.02
N ILE A 66 3.98 -11.64 -23.02
CA ILE A 66 3.97 -11.27 -21.61
C ILE A 66 5.21 -11.86 -20.94
N ALA A 67 5.90 -11.06 -20.14
CA ALA A 67 7.01 -11.52 -19.31
C ALA A 67 6.59 -11.49 -17.84
N PHE A 68 6.85 -12.56 -17.11
CA PHE A 68 6.72 -12.63 -15.66
C PHE A 68 8.10 -12.55 -15.03
N VAL A 69 8.27 -11.65 -14.07
CA VAL A 69 9.55 -11.42 -13.39
C VAL A 69 9.34 -11.49 -11.88
N VAL A 70 9.92 -12.51 -11.25
CA VAL A 70 10.05 -12.60 -9.80
C VAL A 70 11.33 -11.87 -9.39
N SER A 71 11.17 -10.77 -8.67
CA SER A 71 12.27 -9.99 -8.09
C SER A 71 12.38 -10.31 -6.61
N ASP A 72 13.36 -11.14 -6.27
CA ASP A 72 13.41 -11.80 -4.97
C ASP A 72 14.39 -11.15 -3.99
N GLY A 73 13.93 -11.00 -2.74
CA GLY A 73 14.71 -10.51 -1.62
C GLY A 73 15.13 -11.59 -0.61
N THR A 74 14.71 -12.85 -0.80
CA THR A 74 15.14 -13.99 0.02
C THR A 74 16.57 -14.39 -0.32
N LEU A 75 16.84 -14.49 -1.62
CA LEU A 75 18.17 -14.72 -2.16
C LEU A 75 18.98 -13.43 -2.06
N THR A 76 19.95 -13.37 -1.14
CA THR A 76 20.90 -12.25 -0.98
C THR A 76 22.34 -12.76 -1.03
N LEU A 77 23.31 -11.85 -1.22
CA LEU A 77 24.73 -12.21 -1.19
C LEU A 77 25.16 -12.81 0.16
N ASP A 78 24.62 -12.28 1.26
CA ASP A 78 24.98 -12.73 2.62
C ASP A 78 24.16 -13.94 3.07
N ARG A 79 22.96 -14.13 2.49
CA ARG A 79 22.07 -15.26 2.76
C ARG A 79 21.57 -15.84 1.42
N PRO A 80 22.28 -16.84 0.87
CA PRO A 80 21.97 -17.38 -0.46
C PRO A 80 20.79 -18.38 -0.42
N ASP A 81 19.69 -18.01 0.22
CA ASP A 81 18.46 -18.82 0.23
C ASP A 81 17.74 -18.69 -1.11
N ALA A 82 17.85 -19.73 -1.93
CA ALA A 82 17.25 -19.77 -3.26
C ALA A 82 15.81 -20.32 -3.28
N SER A 83 15.22 -20.66 -2.13
CA SER A 83 13.93 -21.39 -2.04
C SER A 83 12.81 -20.74 -2.86
N THR A 84 12.60 -19.42 -2.71
CA THR A 84 11.59 -18.67 -3.48
C THR A 84 11.87 -18.69 -4.98
N VAL A 85 13.14 -18.49 -5.37
CA VAL A 85 13.58 -18.49 -6.77
C VAL A 85 13.40 -19.88 -7.39
N GLU A 86 13.80 -20.95 -6.71
CA GLU A 86 13.61 -22.33 -7.19
C GLU A 86 12.13 -22.68 -7.34
N ALA A 87 11.28 -22.30 -6.38
CA ALA A 87 9.85 -22.56 -6.44
C ALA A 87 9.20 -21.88 -7.67
N ALA A 88 9.56 -20.63 -7.93
CA ALA A 88 9.09 -19.89 -9.11
C ALA A 88 9.55 -20.54 -10.42
N LEU A 89 10.84 -20.87 -10.53
CA LEU A 89 11.43 -21.47 -11.73
C LEU A 89 10.87 -22.86 -12.02
N SER A 90 10.74 -23.71 -10.98
CA SER A 90 10.15 -25.04 -11.10
C SER A 90 8.72 -24.97 -11.63
N ALA A 91 7.89 -24.08 -11.08
CA ALA A 91 6.52 -23.88 -11.54
C ALA A 91 6.45 -23.33 -12.97
N ALA A 92 7.34 -22.40 -13.34
CA ALA A 92 7.42 -21.87 -14.71
C ALA A 92 7.79 -22.97 -15.72
N CYS A 93 8.81 -23.78 -15.41
CA CYS A 93 9.22 -24.92 -16.24
C CYS A 93 8.08 -25.93 -16.39
N ALA A 94 7.40 -26.30 -15.30
CA ALA A 94 6.28 -27.24 -15.35
C ALA A 94 5.13 -26.71 -16.21
N PHE A 95 4.77 -25.43 -16.04
CA PHE A 95 3.70 -24.80 -16.81
C PHE A 95 4.04 -24.74 -18.31
N LEU A 96 5.22 -24.23 -18.66
CA LEU A 96 5.63 -24.11 -20.04
C LEU A 96 5.89 -25.47 -20.69
N GLY A 97 6.38 -26.46 -19.95
CA GLY A 97 6.54 -27.84 -20.42
C GLY A 97 5.21 -28.50 -20.84
N GLY A 98 4.11 -28.16 -20.18
CA GLY A 98 2.76 -28.62 -20.53
C GLY A 98 2.00 -27.72 -21.51
N ALA A 99 2.51 -26.52 -21.79
CA ALA A 99 1.80 -25.53 -22.61
C ALA A 99 1.98 -25.77 -24.12
N PRO A 100 0.96 -25.47 -24.95
CA PRO A 100 1.09 -25.52 -26.40
C PRO A 100 2.16 -24.53 -26.90
N GLU A 101 2.75 -24.82 -28.05
CA GLU A 101 3.82 -23.98 -28.63
C GLU A 101 3.41 -22.51 -28.80
N SER A 102 2.14 -22.25 -29.16
CA SER A 102 1.57 -20.91 -29.29
C SER A 102 1.53 -20.12 -27.98
N ALA A 103 1.40 -20.79 -26.84
CA ALA A 103 1.48 -20.17 -25.52
C ALA A 103 2.94 -19.98 -25.10
N ARG A 104 3.80 -20.99 -25.32
CA ARG A 104 5.24 -20.90 -25.02
C ARG A 104 5.93 -19.73 -25.71
N LYS A 105 5.61 -19.47 -26.99
CA LYS A 105 6.16 -18.34 -27.75
C LYS A 105 5.73 -16.96 -27.22
N ARG A 106 4.70 -16.90 -26.38
CA ARG A 106 4.13 -15.66 -25.83
C ARG A 106 4.47 -15.42 -24.37
N LEU A 107 5.08 -16.37 -23.68
CA LEU A 107 5.44 -16.24 -22.28
C LEU A 107 6.95 -16.29 -22.09
N LEU A 108 7.43 -15.42 -21.21
CA LEU A 108 8.76 -15.43 -20.63
C LEU A 108 8.62 -15.45 -19.12
N ALA A 109 9.41 -16.28 -18.43
CA ALA A 109 9.50 -16.28 -16.98
C ALA A 109 10.95 -16.02 -16.55
N VAL A 110 11.13 -15.12 -15.59
CA VAL A 110 12.43 -14.79 -15.01
C VAL A 110 12.30 -14.79 -13.49
N ALA A 111 13.22 -15.42 -12.79
CA ALA A 111 13.36 -15.26 -11.34
C ALA A 111 14.79 -14.83 -11.02
N THR A 112 14.95 -13.68 -10.37
CA THR A 112 16.24 -13.05 -10.12
C THR A 112 16.27 -12.39 -8.75
N PRO A 113 17.40 -12.44 -8.02
CA PRO A 113 17.58 -11.58 -6.87
C PRO A 113 17.69 -10.11 -7.30
N TYR A 114 17.46 -9.19 -6.37
CA TYR A 114 17.74 -7.75 -6.55
C TYR A 114 18.90 -7.22 -5.70
N ASP A 115 19.40 -7.96 -4.71
CA ASP A 115 20.47 -7.49 -3.81
C ASP A 115 21.73 -7.06 -4.59
N GLY A 116 22.22 -5.85 -4.31
CA GLY A 116 23.37 -5.26 -4.99
C GLY A 116 23.06 -4.60 -6.33
N TYR A 117 21.79 -4.54 -6.77
CA TYR A 117 21.41 -3.82 -7.99
C TYR A 117 21.85 -2.35 -7.91
N LYS A 118 22.62 -1.90 -8.91
CA LYS A 118 23.26 -0.56 -8.94
C LYS A 118 24.09 -0.23 -7.70
N GLY A 119 24.68 -1.25 -7.08
CA GLY A 119 25.49 -1.10 -5.86
C GLY A 119 24.67 -0.84 -4.59
N ASP A 120 23.34 -0.88 -4.67
CA ASP A 120 22.45 -0.68 -3.52
C ASP A 120 22.03 -2.04 -2.93
N ARG A 121 22.15 -2.18 -1.61
CA ARG A 121 21.86 -3.40 -0.87
C ARG A 121 20.73 -3.21 0.15
N THR A 122 19.95 -2.13 0.05
CA THR A 122 18.83 -1.89 0.97
C THR A 122 17.77 -2.98 0.77
N PRO A 123 17.46 -3.79 1.81
CA PRO A 123 16.44 -4.81 1.70
C PRO A 123 15.05 -4.18 1.78
N GLY A 124 14.12 -4.60 0.91
CA GLY A 124 12.75 -4.12 0.95
C GLY A 124 12.00 -4.29 -0.36
N LYS A 125 10.67 -4.21 -0.27
CA LYS A 125 9.76 -4.29 -1.42
C LYS A 125 10.12 -3.26 -2.50
N GLY A 126 10.40 -2.01 -2.09
CA GLY A 126 10.80 -0.97 -3.02
C GLY A 126 12.07 -1.28 -3.81
N SER A 127 13.10 -1.88 -3.22
CA SER A 127 14.32 -2.27 -3.95
C SER A 127 14.04 -3.34 -5.01
N ALA A 128 13.15 -4.30 -4.73
CA ALA A 128 12.67 -5.27 -5.73
C ALA A 128 11.94 -4.56 -6.89
N LEU A 129 11.05 -3.61 -6.57
CA LEU A 129 10.34 -2.83 -7.57
C LEU A 129 11.28 -1.90 -8.36
N LYS A 130 12.32 -1.35 -7.75
CA LYS A 130 13.30 -0.47 -8.42
C LYS A 130 14.03 -1.21 -9.54
N LEU A 131 14.40 -2.48 -9.34
CA LEU A 131 14.94 -3.33 -10.40
C LEU A 131 13.94 -3.45 -11.58
N LEU A 132 12.66 -3.71 -11.29
CA LEU A 132 11.63 -3.84 -12.34
C LEU A 132 11.40 -2.52 -13.09
N PHE A 133 11.28 -1.40 -12.36
CA PHE A 133 11.10 -0.09 -12.96
C PHE A 133 12.26 0.25 -13.90
N ASP A 134 13.50 0.07 -13.45
CA ASP A 134 14.69 0.42 -14.24
C ASP A 134 14.86 -0.49 -15.45
N GLU A 135 14.79 -1.81 -15.26
CA GLU A 135 15.08 -2.78 -16.33
C GLU A 135 14.03 -2.75 -17.45
N THR A 136 12.79 -2.37 -17.13
CA THR A 136 11.74 -2.17 -18.14
C THR A 136 12.00 -0.95 -19.04
N ALA A 137 12.92 -0.04 -18.71
CA ALA A 137 13.33 1.06 -19.59
C ALA A 137 13.89 0.58 -20.94
N HIS A 138 14.49 -0.62 -20.94
CA HIS A 138 15.09 -1.21 -22.13
C HIS A 138 14.07 -1.93 -23.03
N CYS A 139 12.79 -1.95 -22.66
CA CYS A 139 11.73 -2.65 -23.39
C CYS A 139 10.86 -1.65 -24.19
N PRO A 140 11.19 -1.36 -25.47
CA PRO A 140 10.44 -0.38 -26.28
C PRO A 140 9.02 -0.85 -26.63
N THR A 141 8.72 -2.15 -26.50
CA THR A 141 7.40 -2.72 -26.76
C THR A 141 6.46 -2.65 -25.56
N LEU A 142 6.96 -2.24 -24.39
CA LEU A 142 6.19 -2.20 -23.15
C LEU A 142 4.98 -1.25 -23.29
N LYS A 143 3.79 -1.79 -23.03
CA LYS A 143 2.54 -1.04 -22.88
C LYS A 143 2.23 -0.82 -21.41
N SER A 144 2.35 -1.87 -20.59
CA SER A 144 2.14 -1.77 -19.15
C SER A 144 3.07 -2.67 -18.32
N LEU A 145 3.38 -2.18 -17.12
CA LEU A 145 3.99 -2.94 -16.03
C LEU A 145 2.88 -3.22 -15.00
N ILE A 146 2.56 -4.49 -14.81
CA ILE A 146 1.62 -4.99 -13.81
C ILE A 146 2.46 -5.44 -12.62
N LEU A 147 2.21 -4.90 -11.44
CA LEU A 147 2.86 -5.30 -10.20
C LEU A 147 1.83 -6.00 -9.30
N LEU A 148 2.19 -7.16 -8.78
CA LEU A 148 1.34 -7.99 -7.91
C LEU A 148 2.17 -8.44 -6.71
N ASP A 149 1.64 -8.32 -5.49
CA ASP A 149 2.33 -8.82 -4.30
C ASP A 149 2.57 -10.35 -4.41
N GLY A 150 3.74 -10.85 -3.98
CA GLY A 150 4.13 -12.26 -4.14
C GLY A 150 3.50 -13.27 -3.17
N ASP A 151 2.52 -12.85 -2.38
CA ASP A 151 1.80 -13.65 -1.38
C ASP A 151 0.30 -13.82 -1.71
N LEU A 152 -0.10 -13.55 -2.95
CA LEU A 152 -1.49 -13.56 -3.37
C LEU A 152 -2.00 -14.98 -3.64
N ARG A 153 -3.17 -15.29 -3.09
CA ARG A 153 -3.88 -16.57 -3.28
C ARG A 153 -5.14 -16.42 -4.18
N ASN A 154 -5.41 -15.21 -4.66
CA ASN A 154 -6.56 -14.88 -5.50
C ASN A 154 -6.58 -15.61 -6.86
N ASP A 155 -7.79 -15.74 -7.43
CA ASP A 155 -7.95 -16.05 -8.86
C ASP A 155 -7.69 -14.80 -9.71
N PHE A 156 -6.67 -14.86 -10.56
CA PHE A 156 -6.25 -13.74 -11.39
C PHE A 156 -7.01 -13.60 -12.71
N ARG A 157 -7.81 -14.59 -13.13
CA ARG A 157 -8.59 -14.50 -14.38
C ARG A 157 -9.47 -13.25 -14.43
N PRO A 158 -10.30 -12.94 -13.42
CA PRO A 158 -11.08 -11.70 -13.42
C PRO A 158 -10.21 -10.43 -13.31
N TRP A 159 -9.07 -10.48 -12.63
CA TRP A 159 -8.19 -9.32 -12.48
C TRP A 159 -7.53 -8.93 -13.81
N PHE A 160 -6.91 -9.89 -14.51
CA PHE A 160 -6.27 -9.63 -15.80
C PHE A 160 -7.28 -9.22 -16.88
N ARG A 161 -8.51 -9.79 -16.88
CA ARG A 161 -9.59 -9.28 -17.75
C ARG A 161 -9.94 -7.82 -17.44
N THR A 162 -9.99 -7.46 -16.16
CA THR A 162 -10.26 -6.09 -15.73
C THR A 162 -9.14 -5.14 -16.16
N PHE A 163 -7.87 -5.51 -15.96
CA PHE A 163 -6.73 -4.71 -16.40
C PHE A 163 -6.77 -4.48 -17.91
N ALA A 164 -6.93 -5.54 -18.71
CA ALA A 164 -7.05 -5.44 -20.16
C ALA A 164 -8.23 -4.54 -20.60
N ALA A 165 -9.38 -4.63 -19.92
CA ALA A 165 -10.55 -3.82 -20.21
C ALA A 165 -10.33 -2.33 -19.89
N VAL A 166 -9.68 -2.02 -18.76
CA VAL A 166 -9.33 -0.64 -18.39
C VAL A 166 -8.31 -0.07 -19.36
N GLU A 167 -7.28 -0.84 -19.72
CA GLU A 167 -6.29 -0.43 -20.72
C GLU A 167 -6.93 -0.14 -22.08
N ALA A 168 -7.84 -1.00 -22.54
CA ALA A 168 -8.57 -0.81 -23.78
C ALA A 168 -9.47 0.44 -23.72
N HIS A 169 -10.19 0.63 -22.61
CA HIS A 169 -11.00 1.82 -22.38
C HIS A 169 -10.16 3.10 -22.41
N HIS A 170 -9.05 3.12 -21.67
CA HIS A 170 -8.14 4.27 -21.60
C HIS A 170 -7.56 4.61 -22.99
N ARG A 171 -7.18 3.60 -23.78
CA ARG A 171 -6.70 3.82 -25.16
C ARG A 171 -7.73 4.51 -26.04
N VAL A 172 -9.03 4.28 -25.81
CA VAL A 172 -10.10 4.94 -26.56
C VAL A 172 -10.37 6.35 -26.01
N SER A 173 -10.39 6.53 -24.70
CA SER A 173 -10.77 7.79 -24.06
C SER A 173 -9.64 8.83 -23.98
N ALA A 174 -8.38 8.38 -23.91
CA ALA A 174 -7.24 9.19 -23.52
C ALA A 174 -5.90 8.69 -24.09
N SER A 175 -5.86 8.27 -25.36
CA SER A 175 -4.71 7.59 -26.00
C SER A 175 -3.32 8.25 -25.90
N LYS A 176 -3.25 9.54 -25.57
CA LYS A 176 -2.00 10.31 -25.43
C LYS A 176 -1.55 10.50 -23.98
N ARG A 177 -2.35 10.05 -23.01
CA ARG A 177 -2.11 10.19 -21.58
C ARG A 177 -1.57 8.88 -21.02
N HIS A 178 -0.99 8.96 -19.82
CA HIS A 178 -0.56 7.81 -19.05
C HIS A 178 -1.73 7.31 -18.21
N PHE A 179 -1.68 6.04 -17.80
CA PHE A 179 -2.60 5.52 -16.81
C PHE A 179 -1.87 4.86 -15.64
N PHE A 180 -2.53 4.94 -14.48
CA PHE A 180 -2.17 4.26 -13.25
C PHE A 180 -3.42 3.58 -12.69
N ILE A 181 -3.42 2.25 -12.66
CA ILE A 181 -4.49 1.44 -12.07
C ILE A 181 -4.08 1.05 -10.65
N THR A 182 -4.93 1.32 -9.67
CA THR A 182 -4.77 0.84 -8.29
C THR A 182 -5.97 0.01 -7.86
N ALA A 183 -5.72 -1.03 -7.06
CA ALA A 183 -6.76 -1.93 -6.60
C ALA A 183 -7.54 -1.38 -5.39
N ARG A 184 -8.85 -1.64 -5.41
CA ARG A 184 -9.75 -1.53 -4.26
C ARG A 184 -10.24 -2.91 -3.87
N TYR A 185 -10.13 -3.23 -2.59
CA TYR A 185 -10.55 -4.50 -2.02
C TYR A 185 -11.64 -4.32 -0.97
N ALA A 186 -12.49 -5.33 -0.84
CA ALA A 186 -13.20 -5.56 0.41
C ALA A 186 -12.15 -6.03 1.45
N ARG A 187 -12.08 -5.34 2.59
CA ARG A 187 -11.13 -5.62 3.67
C ARG A 187 -11.88 -5.70 4.98
N HIS A 188 -11.52 -6.67 5.82
CA HIS A 188 -12.08 -6.80 7.16
C HIS A 188 -11.93 -5.47 7.94
N PHE A 189 -12.88 -5.15 8.83
CA PHE A 189 -12.91 -3.84 9.50
C PHE A 189 -11.75 -3.69 10.50
N VAL A 190 -11.18 -4.79 10.96
CA VAL A 190 -9.95 -4.84 11.78
C VAL A 190 -8.65 -4.90 10.98
N ASP A 191 -8.70 -4.69 9.66
CA ASP A 191 -7.54 -4.63 8.77
C ASP A 191 -7.35 -3.22 8.16
N ALA A 192 -6.38 -3.03 7.26
CA ALA A 192 -6.19 -1.83 6.44
C ALA A 192 -6.15 -0.49 7.22
N SER A 193 -5.65 -0.53 8.45
CA SER A 193 -5.61 0.64 9.36
C SER A 193 -4.84 1.81 8.77
N LEU A 194 -3.64 1.57 8.23
CA LEU A 194 -2.82 2.59 7.56
C LEU A 194 -3.53 3.19 6.35
N THR A 195 -4.10 2.34 5.50
CA THR A 195 -4.86 2.74 4.31
C THR A 195 -5.98 3.72 4.68
N ARG A 196 -6.75 3.39 5.73
CA ARG A 196 -7.92 4.13 6.18
C ARG A 196 -7.57 5.44 6.90
N PHE A 197 -6.65 5.40 7.85
CA PHE A 197 -6.42 6.50 8.80
C PHE A 197 -5.29 7.44 8.39
N ILE A 198 -4.36 6.99 7.55
CA ILE A 198 -3.20 7.77 7.09
C ILE A 198 -3.33 8.05 5.59
N VAL A 199 -3.29 7.00 4.77
CA VAL A 199 -3.14 7.13 3.32
C VAL A 199 -4.30 7.88 2.69
N GLY A 200 -5.54 7.48 3.02
CA GLY A 200 -6.75 8.15 2.54
C GLY A 200 -6.69 9.67 2.76
N PRO A 201 -6.61 10.17 4.01
CA PRO A 201 -6.44 11.59 4.30
C PRO A 201 -5.27 12.26 3.56
N LEU A 202 -4.07 11.66 3.56
CA LEU A 202 -2.89 12.31 2.98
C LEU A 202 -2.95 12.41 1.45
N THR A 203 -3.57 11.46 0.73
CA THR A 203 -3.77 11.58 -0.72
C THR A 203 -4.61 12.80 -1.08
N THR A 204 -5.56 13.19 -0.22
CA THR A 204 -6.38 14.40 -0.47
C THR A 204 -5.55 15.68 -0.53
N LEU A 205 -4.41 15.74 0.17
CA LEU A 205 -3.49 16.88 0.14
C LEU A 205 -2.63 16.94 -1.13
N MET A 206 -2.61 15.86 -1.90
CA MET A 206 -1.98 15.80 -3.22
C MET A 206 -2.94 16.19 -4.35
N GLY A 207 -4.24 16.29 -4.04
CA GLY A 207 -5.29 16.80 -4.94
C GLY A 207 -6.25 15.73 -5.47
N CYS A 208 -6.07 14.46 -5.09
CA CYS A 208 -6.95 13.36 -5.48
C CYS A 208 -7.11 12.36 -4.33
N TYR A 209 -8.35 12.01 -3.98
CA TYR A 209 -8.61 11.00 -2.96
C TYR A 209 -8.45 9.59 -3.53
N VAL A 210 -7.37 8.91 -3.13
CA VAL A 210 -7.07 7.54 -3.56
C VAL A 210 -7.03 6.65 -2.31
N PRO A 211 -8.17 6.10 -1.86
CA PRO A 211 -8.22 5.35 -0.60
C PRO A 211 -7.30 4.12 -0.65
N GLY A 212 -7.23 3.41 -1.79
CA GLY A 212 -6.30 2.30 -2.02
C GLY A 212 -4.84 2.71 -2.27
N GLY A 213 -4.39 3.90 -1.86
CA GLY A 213 -3.10 4.49 -2.23
C GLY A 213 -1.82 3.79 -1.75
N ILE A 214 -1.95 2.61 -1.14
CA ILE A 214 -0.83 1.69 -0.83
C ILE A 214 -1.11 0.26 -1.29
N SER A 215 -1.97 0.08 -2.29
CA SER A 215 -2.11 -1.22 -2.95
C SER A 215 -0.77 -1.61 -3.57
N GLY A 216 -0.29 -2.82 -3.29
CA GLY A 216 0.82 -3.43 -4.02
C GLY A 216 0.43 -3.98 -5.39
N ASP A 217 -0.88 -4.02 -5.66
CA ASP A 217 -1.46 -4.58 -6.87
C ASP A 217 -1.88 -3.41 -7.77
N ILE A 218 -0.99 -3.08 -8.71
CA ILE A 218 -1.08 -1.88 -9.53
C ILE A 218 -0.69 -2.16 -10.98
N VAL A 219 -1.20 -1.33 -11.91
CA VAL A 219 -0.79 -1.37 -13.32
C VAL A 219 -0.38 0.02 -13.76
N LEU A 220 0.83 0.14 -14.26
CA LEU A 220 1.39 1.39 -14.77
C LEU A 220 1.55 1.30 -16.29
N SER A 221 1.06 2.29 -17.00
CA SER A 221 1.47 2.52 -18.39
C SER A 221 2.98 2.76 -18.49
N ALA A 222 3.59 2.54 -19.66
CA ALA A 222 5.02 2.78 -19.86
C ALA A 222 5.47 4.21 -19.50
N GLY A 223 4.60 5.21 -19.66
CA GLY A 223 4.85 6.58 -19.24
C GLY A 223 4.80 6.77 -17.73
N ALA A 224 3.83 6.15 -17.05
CA ALA A 224 3.76 6.12 -15.58
C ALA A 224 5.01 5.45 -14.95
N VAL A 225 5.49 4.35 -15.55
CA VAL A 225 6.75 3.69 -15.12
C VAL A 225 7.96 4.63 -15.22
N ARG A 226 7.99 5.54 -16.20
CA ARG A 226 9.11 6.49 -16.34
C ARG A 226 9.24 7.39 -15.11
N HIS A 227 8.13 7.81 -14.51
CA HIS A 227 8.15 8.63 -13.30
C HIS A 227 8.81 7.89 -12.14
N GLU A 228 8.52 6.60 -11.98
CA GLU A 228 9.13 5.74 -10.96
C GLU A 228 10.63 5.57 -11.14
N ARG A 229 11.10 5.46 -12.40
CA ARG A 229 12.53 5.37 -12.72
C ARG A 229 13.30 6.64 -12.38
N GLU A 230 12.75 7.78 -12.76
CA GLU A 230 13.36 9.11 -12.64
C GLU A 230 13.23 9.71 -11.23
N ALA A 231 12.41 9.10 -10.38
CA ALA A 231 12.21 9.55 -9.02
C ALA A 231 13.46 9.39 -8.14
N VAL A 232 13.48 10.12 -7.01
CA VAL A 232 14.47 9.92 -5.95
C VAL A 232 14.06 8.73 -5.09
N TRP A 233 14.99 7.80 -4.92
CA TRP A 233 14.83 6.57 -4.13
C TRP A 233 15.59 6.66 -2.80
N ASP A 234 14.92 7.22 -1.79
CA ASP A 234 15.41 7.20 -0.41
C ASP A 234 15.20 5.83 0.25
N ASP A 235 15.75 5.64 1.46
CA ASP A 235 15.67 4.36 2.19
C ASP A 235 14.20 3.96 2.47
N ALA A 236 13.31 4.93 2.76
CA ALA A 236 11.90 4.65 3.02
C ALA A 236 11.17 4.14 1.76
N ARG A 237 11.40 4.76 0.59
CA ARG A 237 10.85 4.30 -0.70
C ARG A 237 11.40 2.94 -1.09
N ARG A 238 12.67 2.64 -0.79
CA ARG A 238 13.26 1.31 -1.04
C ARG A 238 12.66 0.18 -0.19
N ARG A 239 11.92 0.52 0.87
CA ARG A 239 11.25 -0.44 1.75
C ARG A 239 9.73 -0.42 1.52
N TYR A 240 8.91 -0.29 2.58
CA TYR A 240 7.45 -0.30 2.46
C TYR A 240 6.86 1.05 2.00
N GLY A 241 7.65 2.11 1.89
CA GLY A 241 7.20 3.42 1.40
C GLY A 241 6.94 3.49 -0.11
N THR A 242 7.33 2.47 -0.88
CA THR A 242 7.24 2.50 -2.35
C THR A 242 5.83 2.72 -2.90
N ASP A 243 4.82 2.08 -2.31
CA ASP A 243 3.46 2.08 -2.86
C ASP A 243 2.80 3.47 -2.71
N ILE A 244 3.01 4.14 -1.56
CA ILE A 244 2.50 5.50 -1.33
C ILE A 244 3.25 6.53 -2.17
N ALA A 245 4.58 6.36 -2.33
CA ALA A 245 5.37 7.23 -3.17
C ALA A 245 4.92 7.15 -4.64
N THR A 246 4.71 5.93 -5.15
CA THR A 246 4.17 5.68 -6.49
C THR A 246 2.82 6.37 -6.67
N THR A 247 1.91 6.20 -5.71
CA THR A 247 0.59 6.83 -5.75
C THR A 247 0.69 8.35 -5.77
N PHE A 248 1.53 8.96 -4.92
CA PHE A 248 1.69 10.42 -4.89
C PHE A 248 2.30 10.95 -6.19
N ASP A 249 3.21 10.21 -6.80
CA ASP A 249 3.86 10.58 -8.05
C ASP A 249 2.86 10.60 -9.21
N ASN A 250 1.98 9.60 -9.26
CA ASN A 250 0.93 9.52 -10.26
C ASN A 250 -0.23 10.52 -9.99
N ILE A 251 -0.52 10.90 -8.74
CA ILE A 251 -1.43 12.02 -8.44
C ILE A 251 -0.81 13.35 -8.89
N ALA A 252 0.51 13.49 -8.74
CA ALA A 252 1.17 14.75 -9.04
C ALA A 252 1.34 15.01 -10.53
N ASP A 253 1.43 13.96 -11.34
CA ASP A 253 1.54 14.04 -12.79
C ASP A 253 0.20 14.39 -13.44
N ALA A 254 0.14 15.56 -14.07
CA ALA A 254 -1.04 16.02 -14.80
C ALA A 254 -1.34 15.17 -16.05
N GLU A 255 -0.38 14.41 -16.55
CA GLU A 255 -0.54 13.52 -17.71
C GLU A 255 -1.01 12.11 -17.36
N THR A 256 -1.16 11.79 -16.07
CA THR A 256 -1.61 10.48 -15.62
C THR A 256 -3.09 10.48 -15.23
N ASP A 257 -3.85 9.55 -15.81
CA ASP A 257 -5.21 9.23 -15.39
C ASP A 257 -5.20 8.05 -14.40
N ILE A 258 -5.81 8.27 -13.23
CA ILE A 258 -5.87 7.25 -12.17
C ILE A 258 -7.18 6.49 -12.25
N TYR A 259 -7.08 5.16 -12.29
CA TYR A 259 -8.19 4.23 -12.23
C TYR A 259 -8.16 3.47 -10.91
N GLU A 260 -9.32 3.40 -10.24
CA GLU A 260 -9.48 2.55 -9.07
C GLU A 260 -10.39 1.37 -9.44
N VAL A 261 -9.85 0.16 -9.37
CA VAL A 261 -10.55 -1.06 -9.82
C VAL A 261 -10.91 -1.95 -8.64
N TYR A 262 -12.18 -2.34 -8.54
CA TYR A 262 -12.62 -3.29 -7.53
C TYR A 262 -12.21 -4.72 -7.91
N LEU A 263 -11.33 -5.33 -7.10
CA LEU A 263 -10.75 -6.65 -7.35
C LEU A 263 -11.28 -7.75 -6.40
N GLY A 264 -12.36 -7.47 -5.66
CA GLY A 264 -12.95 -8.42 -4.71
C GLY A 264 -12.34 -8.31 -3.32
N ALA A 265 -12.17 -9.43 -2.61
CA ALA A 265 -11.43 -9.48 -1.34
C ALA A 265 -9.96 -9.87 -1.61
N LYS A 266 -9.03 -9.25 -0.88
CA LYS A 266 -7.61 -9.62 -0.97
C LYS A 266 -7.37 -10.88 -0.12
N LEU A 267 -6.91 -11.96 -0.76
CA LEU A 267 -6.57 -13.22 -0.10
C LEU A 267 -5.05 -13.35 -0.08
N HIS A 268 -4.45 -13.06 1.06
CA HIS A 268 -3.00 -13.14 1.28
C HIS A 268 -2.67 -13.82 2.62
N ASP A 269 -1.41 -14.12 2.85
CA ASP A 269 -0.94 -14.63 4.13
C ASP A 269 -1.21 -13.61 5.25
N ILE A 270 -1.45 -14.10 6.47
CA ILE A 270 -1.64 -13.23 7.65
C ILE A 270 -0.40 -12.36 7.79
N THR A 271 -0.58 -11.04 7.87
CA THR A 271 0.54 -10.11 8.02
C THR A 271 1.24 -10.37 9.36
N ASP A 272 2.50 -10.83 9.32
CA ASP A 272 3.33 -11.06 10.50
C ASP A 272 3.46 -9.78 11.35
N GLU A 273 3.40 -9.94 12.66
CA GLU A 273 3.52 -8.88 13.68
C GLU A 273 4.81 -8.07 13.51
N ALA A 274 5.90 -8.71 13.07
CA ALA A 274 7.15 -8.04 12.75
C ALA A 274 6.99 -7.01 11.61
N LYS A 275 6.21 -7.34 10.57
CA LYS A 275 5.88 -6.40 9.48
C LYS A 275 5.03 -5.24 9.99
N LEU A 276 4.04 -5.52 10.84
CA LEU A 276 3.16 -4.50 11.43
C LEU A 276 3.86 -3.52 12.37
N ALA A 277 5.01 -3.91 12.97
CA ALA A 277 5.77 -3.04 13.87
C ALA A 277 6.63 -1.99 13.15
N VAL A 278 7.04 -2.25 11.90
CA VAL A 278 7.98 -1.39 11.13
C VAL A 278 7.29 -0.66 9.99
N MET A 279 6.41 -1.35 9.25
CA MET A 279 5.71 -0.83 8.07
C MET A 279 5.02 0.54 8.30
N PRO A 280 4.34 0.79 9.43
CA PRO A 280 3.69 2.09 9.66
C PRO A 280 4.64 3.28 9.56
N GLY A 281 5.81 3.18 10.20
CA GLY A 281 6.78 4.27 10.22
C GLY A 281 7.34 4.57 8.84
N GLU A 282 7.61 3.53 8.05
CA GLU A 282 8.14 3.68 6.69
C GLU A 282 7.11 4.28 5.73
N VAL A 283 5.86 3.80 5.78
CA VAL A 283 4.77 4.33 4.95
C VAL A 283 4.46 5.77 5.32
N ILE A 284 4.30 6.08 6.61
CA ILE A 284 4.04 7.45 7.07
C ILE A 284 5.22 8.35 6.70
N GLY A 285 6.46 7.93 6.99
CA GLY A 285 7.66 8.69 6.67
C GLY A 285 7.79 9.01 5.18
N SER A 286 7.57 8.02 4.32
CA SER A 286 7.59 8.20 2.86
C SER A 286 6.49 9.16 2.39
N ALA A 287 5.27 9.04 2.91
CA ALA A 287 4.19 9.96 2.60
C ALA A 287 4.54 11.41 2.97
N LEU A 288 5.04 11.64 4.19
CA LEU A 288 5.43 12.98 4.67
C LEU A 288 6.60 13.55 3.85
N ASN A 289 7.60 12.73 3.51
CA ASN A 289 8.70 13.13 2.62
C ASN A 289 8.19 13.53 1.23
N ARG A 290 7.26 12.77 0.65
CA ARG A 290 6.68 13.12 -0.66
C ARG A 290 5.83 14.39 -0.61
N LEU A 291 5.08 14.63 0.47
CA LEU A 291 4.39 15.92 0.68
C LEU A 291 5.38 17.08 0.67
N LEU A 292 6.48 16.97 1.44
CA LEU A 292 7.52 18.00 1.46
C LEU A 292 8.19 18.17 0.09
N HIS A 293 8.45 17.07 -0.62
CA HIS A 293 9.04 17.12 -1.95
C HIS A 293 8.17 17.94 -2.93
N TYR A 294 6.85 17.70 -2.96
CA TYR A 294 5.96 18.46 -3.84
C TYR A 294 5.69 19.86 -3.33
N GLU A 295 5.71 20.09 -2.02
CA GLU A 295 5.74 21.44 -1.47
C GLU A 295 6.97 22.22 -1.95
N ASP A 296 8.15 21.61 -1.99
CA ASP A 296 9.37 22.28 -2.45
C ASP A 296 9.43 22.42 -3.98
N ARG A 297 8.97 21.40 -4.70
CA ARG A 297 8.99 21.38 -6.17
C ARG A 297 8.09 22.45 -6.75
N ASP A 298 6.86 22.54 -6.25
CA ASP A 298 5.87 23.41 -6.85
C ASP A 298 4.94 24.05 -5.81
N GLY A 299 5.09 23.93 -4.49
CA GLY A 299 4.17 24.52 -3.50
C GLY A 299 2.77 23.88 -3.49
N ARG A 300 2.63 22.65 -4.00
CA ARG A 300 1.34 21.98 -4.19
C ARG A 300 0.54 21.83 -2.92
N VAL A 301 1.16 21.42 -1.82
CA VAL A 301 0.41 21.17 -0.58
C VAL A 301 -0.20 22.47 -0.10
N THR A 302 0.60 23.54 0.07
CA THR A 302 0.11 24.85 0.50
C THR A 302 -0.97 25.41 -0.43
N ARG A 303 -0.81 25.28 -1.76
CA ARG A 303 -1.84 25.69 -2.72
C ARG A 303 -3.15 24.92 -2.54
N LEU A 304 -3.09 23.60 -2.41
CA LEU A 304 -4.28 22.75 -2.28
C LEU A 304 -4.97 22.95 -0.93
N LEU A 305 -4.23 23.26 0.13
CA LEU A 305 -4.79 23.65 1.42
C LEU A 305 -5.62 24.94 1.31
N ALA A 306 -5.21 25.88 0.46
CA ALA A 306 -5.91 27.14 0.21
C ALA A 306 -6.99 27.04 -0.88
N SER A 307 -6.89 26.06 -1.77
CA SER A 307 -7.78 25.88 -2.92
C SER A 307 -9.23 25.65 -2.51
N GLU A 308 -10.17 26.17 -3.29
CA GLU A 308 -11.61 25.85 -3.20
C GLU A 308 -12.03 24.79 -4.23
N GLU A 309 -11.09 24.30 -5.04
CA GLU A 309 -11.40 23.29 -6.06
C GLU A 309 -11.92 22.00 -5.40
N PRO A 310 -12.89 21.33 -6.04
CA PRO A 310 -13.40 20.07 -5.55
C PRO A 310 -12.30 19.01 -5.56
N LEU A 311 -12.29 18.17 -4.53
CA LEU A 311 -11.37 17.04 -4.43
C LEU A 311 -11.61 16.08 -5.60
N LYS A 312 -10.57 15.81 -6.39
CA LYS A 312 -10.64 14.83 -7.46
C LYS A 312 -10.76 13.41 -6.89
N ARG A 313 -11.36 12.51 -7.67
CA ARG A 313 -11.40 11.07 -7.40
C ARG A 313 -10.91 10.31 -8.65
N PRO A 314 -10.31 9.12 -8.49
CA PRO A 314 -10.02 8.22 -9.60
C PRO A 314 -11.25 7.87 -10.42
N VAL A 315 -11.04 7.43 -11.66
CA VAL A 315 -12.08 6.77 -12.44
C VAL A 315 -12.35 5.41 -11.82
N THR A 316 -13.50 5.26 -11.17
CA THR A 316 -13.86 4.02 -10.47
C THR A 316 -14.44 2.97 -11.43
N TRP A 317 -13.93 1.75 -11.30
CA TRP A 317 -14.47 0.53 -11.87
C TRP A 317 -14.96 -0.38 -10.74
N GLY A 318 -16.25 -0.28 -10.44
CA GLY A 318 -16.93 -1.09 -9.44
C GLY A 318 -17.32 -2.48 -9.97
N PRO A 319 -18.00 -3.29 -9.13
CA PRO A 319 -18.50 -4.63 -9.50
C PRO A 319 -19.25 -4.68 -10.83
N ASP A 320 -19.98 -3.62 -11.17
CA ASP A 320 -20.74 -3.46 -12.40
C ASP A 320 -19.84 -3.44 -13.66
N LYS A 321 -18.64 -2.85 -13.56
CA LYS A 321 -17.68 -2.78 -14.67
C LYS A 321 -16.66 -3.91 -14.66
N THR A 322 -16.23 -4.35 -13.48
CA THR A 322 -15.23 -5.43 -13.35
C THR A 322 -15.83 -6.82 -13.50
N GLY A 323 -17.15 -6.96 -13.29
CA GLY A 323 -17.82 -8.26 -13.22
C GLY A 323 -17.43 -9.06 -11.97
N ILE A 324 -16.80 -8.42 -10.99
CA ILE A 324 -16.40 -9.03 -9.71
C ILE A 324 -17.41 -8.60 -8.66
N ALA A 325 -18.31 -9.52 -8.29
CA ALA A 325 -19.27 -9.30 -7.22
C ALA A 325 -18.58 -9.06 -5.86
N PHE A 326 -19.32 -8.54 -4.88
CA PHE A 326 -18.81 -8.43 -3.53
C PHE A 326 -18.34 -9.79 -3.02
N ILE A 327 -17.11 -9.84 -2.50
CA ILE A 327 -16.56 -11.00 -1.81
C ILE A 327 -16.44 -10.62 -0.35
N ASP A 328 -17.13 -11.38 0.50
CA ASP A 328 -17.04 -11.23 1.95
C ASP A 328 -15.60 -11.51 2.41
N PRO A 329 -14.96 -10.57 3.14
CA PRO A 329 -13.66 -10.81 3.78
C PRO A 329 -13.67 -11.98 4.78
N GLY A 330 -14.85 -12.40 5.26
CA GLY A 330 -15.01 -13.55 6.14
C GLY A 330 -14.59 -13.26 7.59
N SER A 331 -14.26 -14.32 8.32
CA SER A 331 -13.85 -14.23 9.74
C SER A 331 -12.33 -14.23 9.92
N THR A 332 -11.84 -13.58 10.98
CA THR A 332 -10.43 -13.51 11.34
C THR A 332 -10.21 -13.67 12.86
N ASP A 333 -8.99 -14.05 13.26
CA ASP A 333 -8.55 -14.21 14.64
C ASP A 333 -7.42 -13.23 15.04
N VAL A 334 -7.07 -12.29 14.14
CA VAL A 334 -5.94 -11.36 14.29
C VAL A 334 -6.20 -10.22 15.27
N PHE A 335 -7.45 -10.05 15.72
CA PHE A 335 -7.83 -9.03 16.69
C PHE A 335 -7.86 -9.64 18.09
N ASP A 336 -7.08 -9.10 19.00
CA ASP A 336 -7.07 -9.49 20.41
C ASP A 336 -7.21 -8.23 21.27
N VAL A 337 -8.37 -8.06 21.92
CA VAL A 337 -8.73 -6.82 22.60
C VAL A 337 -7.77 -6.47 23.73
N ASP A 338 -7.31 -7.47 24.48
CA ASP A 338 -6.41 -7.30 25.61
C ASP A 338 -5.01 -6.90 25.13
N ARG A 339 -4.52 -7.58 24.08
CA ARG A 339 -3.24 -7.22 23.47
C ARG A 339 -3.26 -5.84 22.81
N LYS A 340 -4.36 -5.46 22.16
CA LYS A 340 -4.52 -4.12 21.56
C LYS A 340 -4.52 -3.04 22.62
N ARG A 341 -5.20 -3.26 23.75
CA ARG A 341 -5.16 -2.37 24.92
C ARG A 341 -3.73 -2.24 25.48
N GLU A 342 -3.05 -3.36 25.69
CA GLU A 342 -1.68 -3.37 26.21
C GLU A 342 -0.70 -2.64 25.28
N THR A 343 -0.89 -2.76 23.97
CA THR A 343 -0.10 -2.03 22.97
C THR A 343 -0.20 -0.51 23.15
N LEU A 344 -1.39 0.00 23.50
CA LEU A 344 -1.57 1.43 23.79
C LEU A 344 -0.90 1.83 25.11
N LEU A 345 -1.06 1.03 26.16
CA LEU A 345 -0.52 1.31 27.48
C LEU A 345 1.02 1.33 27.50
N SER A 346 1.63 0.28 26.95
CA SER A 346 3.09 0.13 26.89
C SER A 346 3.74 1.02 25.83
N GLY A 347 3.02 1.36 24.75
CA GLY A 347 3.56 2.12 23.62
C GLY A 347 3.78 3.60 23.88
N PHE A 348 3.03 4.22 24.80
CA PHE A 348 3.00 5.68 24.96
C PHE A 348 4.39 6.30 25.19
N SER A 349 5.17 5.75 26.12
CA SER A 349 6.47 6.30 26.53
C SER A 349 7.47 6.39 25.37
N ARG A 350 7.42 5.43 24.43
CA ARG A 350 8.28 5.41 23.23
C ARG A 350 8.01 6.61 22.32
N TYR A 351 6.78 7.09 22.27
CA TYR A 351 6.35 8.15 21.33
C TYR A 351 6.08 9.48 22.02
N GLU A 352 6.19 9.55 23.35
CA GLU A 352 5.85 10.72 24.15
C GLU A 352 6.61 11.98 23.70
N ALA A 353 7.93 11.89 23.52
CA ALA A 353 8.76 13.02 23.09
C ALA A 353 8.32 13.56 21.73
N ALA A 354 8.03 12.65 20.78
CA ALA A 354 7.59 13.01 19.43
C ALA A 354 6.20 13.66 19.43
N MET A 355 5.26 13.14 20.24
CA MET A 355 3.94 13.73 20.41
C MET A 355 4.01 15.11 21.07
N ARG A 356 4.82 15.26 22.12
CA ARG A 356 5.02 16.54 22.81
C ARG A 356 5.63 17.59 21.89
N GLU A 357 6.52 17.18 20.98
CA GLU A 357 7.18 18.07 20.03
C GLU A 357 6.23 18.52 18.90
N SER A 358 5.42 17.60 18.36
CA SER A 358 4.66 17.82 17.12
C SER A 358 3.21 18.24 17.32
N LEU A 359 2.64 18.06 18.51
CA LEU A 359 1.24 18.40 18.81
C LEU A 359 1.12 19.69 19.61
N ASP A 360 -0.09 20.23 19.66
CA ASP A 360 -0.43 21.32 20.55
C ASP A 360 -0.35 20.85 22.01
N PRO A 361 0.13 21.70 22.95
CA PRO A 361 0.22 21.33 24.36
C PRO A 361 -1.10 20.81 24.95
N GLU A 362 -2.23 21.43 24.57
CA GLU A 362 -3.57 21.00 24.96
C GLU A 362 -3.91 19.62 24.41
N THR A 363 -3.61 19.36 23.13
CA THR A 363 -3.88 18.07 22.48
C THR A 363 -3.02 16.98 23.11
N PHE A 364 -1.73 17.22 23.33
CA PHE A 364 -0.83 16.29 24.00
C PHE A 364 -1.30 15.95 25.42
N GLU A 365 -1.63 16.97 26.21
CA GLU A 365 -2.14 16.79 27.57
C GLU A 365 -3.47 16.01 27.57
N ALA A 366 -4.35 16.28 26.61
CA ALA A 366 -5.61 15.55 26.48
C ALA A 366 -5.41 14.07 26.10
N VAL A 367 -4.38 13.72 25.32
CA VAL A 367 -3.98 12.32 25.06
C VAL A 367 -3.43 11.68 26.34
N ARG A 368 -2.58 12.40 27.09
CA ARG A 368 -2.02 11.90 28.36
C ARG A 368 -3.12 11.59 29.39
N GLN A 369 -4.12 12.47 29.51
CA GLN A 369 -5.27 12.24 30.40
C GLN A 369 -6.10 11.02 29.97
N ARG A 370 -6.28 10.80 28.66
CA ARG A 370 -6.95 9.60 28.12
C ARG A 370 -6.17 8.33 28.44
N LEU A 371 -4.84 8.36 28.39
CA LEU A 371 -4.02 7.23 28.81
C LEU A 371 -4.21 6.88 30.30
N GLU A 372 -4.27 7.89 31.17
CA GLU A 372 -4.52 7.65 32.60
C GLU A 372 -5.92 7.06 32.85
N ARG A 373 -6.93 7.52 32.10
CA ARG A 373 -8.27 6.91 32.13
C ARG A 373 -8.23 5.48 31.65
N LEU A 374 -7.54 5.21 30.54
CA LEU A 374 -7.35 3.87 30.01
C LEU A 374 -6.75 2.99 31.11
N ARG A 375 -5.63 3.37 31.71
CA ARG A 375 -4.93 2.59 32.75
C ARG A 375 -5.83 2.22 33.94
N ARG A 376 -6.76 3.08 34.32
CA ARG A 376 -7.69 2.85 35.45
C ARG A 376 -8.96 2.11 35.05
N ALA A 377 -9.26 2.01 33.76
CA ALA A 377 -10.47 1.36 33.29
C ALA A 377 -10.44 -0.15 33.60
N PRO A 378 -11.54 -0.71 34.14
CA PRO A 378 -11.64 -2.14 34.41
C PRO A 378 -11.70 -2.96 33.10
N THR A 379 -11.31 -4.23 33.18
CA THR A 379 -11.23 -5.17 32.04
C THR A 379 -11.86 -6.53 32.35
N ASP A 380 -12.69 -6.61 33.39
CA ASP A 380 -13.54 -7.78 33.64
C ASP A 380 -14.60 -7.92 32.54
N ASP A 381 -15.23 -9.09 32.47
CA ASP A 381 -16.07 -9.46 31.33
C ASP A 381 -17.33 -8.59 31.16
N GLU A 382 -17.82 -7.98 32.24
CA GLU A 382 -18.98 -7.07 32.25
C GLU A 382 -18.59 -5.62 31.91
N SER A 383 -17.31 -5.29 32.00
CA SER A 383 -16.82 -3.94 31.75
C SER A 383 -16.89 -3.57 30.26
N PRO A 384 -17.27 -2.32 29.93
CA PRO A 384 -17.28 -1.85 28.55
C PRO A 384 -15.86 -1.81 27.98
N VAL A 385 -15.73 -2.09 26.68
CA VAL A 385 -14.43 -1.96 26.01
C VAL A 385 -14.06 -0.49 25.89
N VAL A 386 -12.86 -0.15 26.35
CA VAL A 386 -12.31 1.22 26.31
C VAL A 386 -10.88 1.18 25.74
N PHE A 387 -10.59 2.06 24.78
CA PHE A 387 -9.24 2.37 24.34
C PHE A 387 -8.92 3.84 24.67
N LEU A 388 -8.10 4.51 23.84
CA LEU A 388 -7.65 5.88 24.14
C LEU A 388 -8.69 6.96 23.81
N ASP A 389 -9.86 6.64 23.26
CA ASP A 389 -10.87 7.64 22.88
C ASP A 389 -10.29 8.70 21.91
N VAL A 390 -9.49 8.23 20.94
CA VAL A 390 -9.07 9.03 19.78
C VAL A 390 -10.17 8.94 18.73
N THR A 391 -11.22 9.73 18.93
CA THR A 391 -12.34 9.85 18.00
C THR A 391 -11.87 10.38 16.63
N GLN A 392 -12.71 10.23 15.60
CA GLN A 392 -12.41 10.77 14.26
C GLN A 392 -12.08 12.27 14.29
N ASP A 393 -12.77 13.04 15.12
CA ASP A 393 -12.59 14.48 15.24
C ASP A 393 -11.23 14.83 15.87
N LEU A 394 -10.85 14.10 16.92
CA LEU A 394 -9.53 14.24 17.54
C LEU A 394 -8.43 13.78 16.58
N TRP A 395 -8.66 12.69 15.83
CA TRP A 395 -7.71 12.20 14.84
C TRP A 395 -7.47 13.22 13.72
N ILE A 396 -8.53 13.81 13.17
CA ILE A 396 -8.44 14.88 12.16
C ILE A 396 -7.65 16.08 12.72
N ARG A 397 -7.91 16.48 13.97
CA ARG A 397 -7.15 17.54 14.64
C ARG A 397 -5.66 17.20 14.77
N ILE A 398 -5.32 15.98 15.18
CA ILE A 398 -3.94 15.49 15.30
C ILE A 398 -3.24 15.54 13.93
N LEU A 399 -3.92 15.11 12.85
CA LEU A 399 -3.38 15.22 11.49
C LEU A 399 -3.10 16.67 11.13
N TYR A 400 -4.00 17.62 11.41
CA TYR A 400 -3.77 19.03 11.14
C TYR A 400 -2.57 19.61 11.91
N GLU A 401 -2.42 19.27 13.18
CA GLU A 401 -1.30 19.72 14.01
C GLU A 401 0.03 19.15 13.50
N GLY A 402 0.08 17.84 13.26
CA GLY A 402 1.27 17.18 12.73
C GLY A 402 1.68 17.70 11.35
N LEU A 403 0.73 17.98 10.46
CA LEU A 403 1.02 18.52 9.12
C LEU A 403 1.44 19.98 9.17
N ALA A 404 0.84 20.79 10.06
CA ALA A 404 1.30 22.16 10.29
C ALA A 404 2.73 22.17 10.85
N TYR A 405 3.03 21.28 11.81
CA TYR A 405 4.40 21.09 12.32
C TYR A 405 5.37 20.71 11.20
N LEU A 406 5.00 19.73 10.37
CA LEU A 406 5.81 19.25 9.25
C LEU A 406 6.16 20.39 8.29
N LEU A 407 5.16 21.15 7.84
CA LEU A 407 5.36 22.23 6.87
C LEU A 407 6.18 23.39 7.46
N ALA A 408 6.02 23.69 8.76
CA ALA A 408 6.78 24.75 9.43
C ALA A 408 8.25 24.38 9.67
N THR A 409 8.52 23.14 10.09
CA THR A 409 9.84 22.72 10.58
C THR A 409 10.63 21.88 9.60
N ARG A 410 9.96 21.29 8.61
CA ARG A 410 10.49 20.25 7.72
C ARG A 410 10.97 18.98 8.45
N ARG A 411 10.64 18.82 9.74
CA ARG A 411 11.05 17.67 10.55
C ARG A 411 10.02 16.54 10.47
N VAL A 412 10.41 15.47 9.79
CA VAL A 412 9.54 14.32 9.51
C VAL A 412 9.43 13.38 10.71
N ASP A 413 10.53 13.10 11.40
CA ASP A 413 10.56 12.08 12.46
C ASP A 413 9.60 12.33 13.63
N PRO A 414 9.48 13.55 14.19
CA PRO A 414 8.52 13.82 15.26
C PRO A 414 7.08 13.52 14.82
N VAL A 415 6.70 13.97 13.63
CA VAL A 415 5.35 13.77 13.07
C VAL A 415 5.11 12.30 12.77
N LYS A 416 6.04 11.64 12.08
CA LYS A 416 6.00 10.21 11.78
C LYS A 416 5.77 9.37 13.04
N ASN A 417 6.56 9.63 14.09
CA ASN A 417 6.52 8.88 15.33
C ASN A 417 5.23 9.15 16.11
N ALA A 418 4.78 10.42 16.19
CA ALA A 418 3.51 10.77 16.82
C ALA A 418 2.32 10.10 16.10
N LEU A 419 2.26 10.20 14.77
CA LEU A 419 1.21 9.59 13.98
C LEU A 419 1.23 8.07 14.10
N THR A 420 2.40 7.42 14.12
CA THR A 420 2.54 5.95 14.27
C THR A 420 1.80 5.42 15.50
N TYR A 421 1.87 6.11 16.63
CA TYR A 421 1.14 5.71 17.82
C TYR A 421 -0.35 6.07 17.74
N LEU A 422 -0.64 7.31 17.35
CA LEU A 422 -2.00 7.86 17.44
C LEU A 422 -2.96 7.31 16.37
N TYR A 423 -2.47 6.92 15.19
CA TYR A 423 -3.33 6.25 14.20
C TYR A 423 -3.77 4.88 14.71
N THR A 424 -2.91 4.18 15.46
CA THR A 424 -3.27 2.90 16.10
C THR A 424 -4.41 3.12 17.09
N ALA A 425 -4.31 4.17 17.91
CA ALA A 425 -5.36 4.54 18.84
C ALA A 425 -6.70 4.88 18.14
N ALA A 426 -6.65 5.70 17.08
CA ALA A 426 -7.83 6.07 16.29
C ALA A 426 -8.47 4.86 15.61
N PHE A 427 -7.65 3.95 15.08
CA PHE A 427 -8.11 2.72 14.46
C PHE A 427 -8.78 1.77 15.45
N LEU A 428 -8.28 1.68 16.69
CA LEU A 428 -8.89 0.85 17.71
C LEU A 428 -10.24 1.40 18.17
N GLU A 429 -10.41 2.72 18.23
CA GLU A 429 -11.74 3.31 18.45
C GLU A 429 -12.71 2.98 17.32
N PHE A 430 -12.25 3.05 16.07
CA PHE A 430 -13.05 2.61 14.93
C PHE A 430 -13.46 1.12 15.05
N CYS A 431 -12.53 0.24 15.44
CA CYS A 431 -12.84 -1.18 15.66
C CYS A 431 -13.85 -1.38 16.78
N ARG A 432 -13.71 -0.64 17.89
CA ARG A 432 -14.63 -0.66 19.03
C ARG A 432 -16.05 -0.28 18.60
N GLU A 433 -16.20 0.77 17.79
CA GLU A 433 -17.51 1.17 17.24
C GLU A 433 -18.14 0.05 16.40
N LYS A 434 -17.35 -0.68 15.60
CA LYS A 434 -17.84 -1.80 14.79
C LYS A 434 -18.22 -3.01 15.64
N LEU A 435 -17.44 -3.30 16.67
CA LEU A 435 -17.76 -4.34 17.65
C LEU A 435 -19.07 -4.03 18.39
N ASP A 436 -19.28 -2.77 18.79
CA ASP A 436 -20.54 -2.31 19.39
C ASP A 436 -21.73 -2.49 18.44
N ARG A 437 -21.59 -2.12 17.15
CA ARG A 437 -22.61 -2.37 16.11
C ARG A 437 -22.95 -3.85 15.95
N LEU A 438 -21.97 -4.73 16.15
CA LEU A 438 -22.14 -6.18 16.12
C LEU A 438 -22.60 -6.77 17.47
N GLY A 439 -22.89 -5.92 18.47
CA GLY A 439 -23.39 -6.32 19.79
C GLY A 439 -22.29 -6.68 20.81
N ALA A 440 -21.01 -6.64 20.44
CA ALA A 440 -19.89 -6.94 21.31
C ALA A 440 -19.40 -5.68 22.05
N ARG A 441 -20.12 -5.31 23.12
CA ARG A 441 -19.90 -4.06 23.88
C ARG A 441 -18.92 -4.18 25.05
N THR A 442 -18.84 -5.35 25.66
CA THR A 442 -18.02 -5.61 26.86
C THR A 442 -16.78 -6.43 26.52
N TYR A 443 -15.79 -6.43 27.41
CA TYR A 443 -14.59 -7.26 27.23
C TYR A 443 -14.94 -8.74 27.07
N GLY A 444 -15.87 -9.27 27.86
CA GLY A 444 -16.31 -10.67 27.77
C GLY A 444 -16.94 -10.98 26.41
N ALA A 445 -17.80 -10.10 25.92
CA ALA A 445 -18.43 -10.26 24.60
C ALA A 445 -17.40 -10.23 23.46
N VAL A 446 -16.42 -9.32 23.52
CA VAL A 446 -15.36 -9.24 22.50
C VAL A 446 -14.44 -10.47 22.58
N ARG A 447 -13.99 -10.87 23.77
CA ARG A 447 -13.16 -12.09 23.96
C ARG A 447 -13.84 -13.34 23.41
N ALA A 448 -15.17 -13.45 23.56
CA ALA A 448 -15.95 -14.57 23.04
C ALA A 448 -15.96 -14.66 21.50
N VAL A 449 -15.93 -13.52 20.79
CA VAL A 449 -16.00 -13.49 19.32
C VAL A 449 -14.65 -13.32 18.63
N GLN A 450 -13.62 -12.83 19.33
CA GLN A 450 -12.37 -12.37 18.70
C GLN A 450 -11.56 -13.47 17.98
N LYS A 451 -11.76 -14.74 18.32
CA LYS A 451 -11.12 -15.90 17.64
C LYS A 451 -11.73 -16.24 16.29
N ARG A 452 -12.89 -15.68 15.96
CA ARG A 452 -13.57 -15.88 14.68
C ARG A 452 -14.39 -14.63 14.34
N LEU A 453 -13.77 -13.47 14.52
CA LEU A 453 -14.41 -12.18 14.36
C LEU A 453 -14.77 -11.97 12.90
N GLY A 454 -16.04 -11.74 12.64
CA GLY A 454 -16.56 -11.49 11.30
C GLY A 454 -17.95 -10.87 11.39
N VAL A 455 -18.48 -10.51 10.22
CA VAL A 455 -19.86 -10.04 10.08
C VAL A 455 -20.70 -11.23 9.63
N PRO A 456 -21.96 -11.39 10.10
CA PRO A 456 -22.87 -12.39 9.54
C PRO A 456 -22.96 -12.27 8.01
N PRO A 457 -22.80 -13.36 7.23
CA PRO A 457 -22.66 -13.29 5.76
C PRO A 457 -23.80 -12.55 5.06
N GLU A 458 -25.03 -12.68 5.57
CA GLU A 458 -26.22 -12.01 5.03
C GLU A 458 -26.24 -10.48 5.26
N GLN A 459 -25.40 -9.99 6.17
CA GLN A 459 -25.25 -8.57 6.52
C GLN A 459 -23.91 -8.00 6.02
N ALA A 460 -22.96 -8.84 5.61
CA ALA A 460 -21.58 -8.47 5.32
C ALA A 460 -21.49 -7.32 4.30
N GLU A 461 -22.11 -7.45 3.13
CA GLU A 461 -22.02 -6.42 2.08
C GLU A 461 -22.54 -5.06 2.55
N ALA A 462 -23.70 -5.05 3.21
CA ALA A 462 -24.30 -3.83 3.74
C ALA A 462 -23.40 -3.20 4.82
N PHE A 463 -22.95 -4.01 5.79
CA PHE A 463 -22.08 -3.56 6.87
C PHE A 463 -20.77 -2.98 6.36
N TYR A 464 -20.06 -3.67 5.47
CA TYR A 464 -18.79 -3.16 4.95
C TYR A 464 -18.99 -1.89 4.11
N ARG A 465 -20.09 -1.78 3.37
CA ARG A 465 -20.40 -0.57 2.61
C ARG A 465 -20.72 0.62 3.52
N THR A 466 -21.57 0.44 4.53
CA THR A 466 -22.13 1.56 5.31
C THR A 466 -21.35 1.84 6.59
N GLU A 467 -20.95 0.81 7.32
CA GLU A 467 -20.29 0.95 8.63
C GLU A 467 -18.77 1.04 8.49
N VAL A 468 -18.19 0.62 7.37
CA VAL A 468 -16.73 0.61 7.16
C VAL A 468 -16.32 1.61 6.09
N ASP A 469 -16.63 1.35 4.82
CA ASP A 469 -16.15 2.14 3.69
C ASP A 469 -16.71 3.57 3.74
N ALA A 470 -18.03 3.75 3.87
CA ALA A 470 -18.64 5.08 3.94
C ALA A 470 -18.16 5.91 5.13
N VAL A 471 -17.85 5.28 6.27
CA VAL A 471 -17.33 5.97 7.46
C VAL A 471 -15.91 6.50 7.20
N VAL A 472 -15.05 5.69 6.57
CA VAL A 472 -13.68 6.09 6.23
C VAL A 472 -13.68 7.17 5.14
N ASP A 473 -14.53 7.03 4.12
CA ASP A 473 -14.73 8.03 3.08
C ASP A 473 -15.20 9.37 3.67
N ALA A 474 -16.15 9.34 4.60
CA ALA A 474 -16.64 10.53 5.28
C ALA A 474 -15.56 11.18 6.14
N MET A 475 -14.75 10.40 6.87
CA MET A 475 -13.62 10.93 7.63
C MET A 475 -12.60 11.63 6.73
N ALA A 476 -12.21 11.02 5.62
CA ALA A 476 -11.27 11.62 4.67
C ALA A 476 -11.86 12.89 4.01
N ALA A 477 -13.16 12.89 3.69
CA ALA A 477 -13.86 14.06 3.17
C ALA A 477 -13.90 15.20 4.19
N ARG A 478 -14.18 14.91 5.47
CA ARG A 478 -14.15 15.89 6.57
C ARG A 478 -12.74 16.45 6.80
N PHE A 479 -11.73 15.58 6.79
CA PHE A 479 -10.32 15.97 6.85
C PHE A 479 -9.98 16.95 5.72
N HIS A 480 -10.35 16.62 4.48
CA HIS A 480 -10.12 17.49 3.35
C HIS A 480 -10.90 18.81 3.50
N ALA A 481 -12.18 18.78 3.86
CA ALA A 481 -13.00 19.99 4.01
C ALA A 481 -12.42 20.98 5.04
N GLY A 482 -11.91 20.49 6.18
CA GLY A 482 -11.31 21.33 7.22
C GLY A 482 -9.83 21.66 7.01
N ARG A 483 -9.20 21.26 5.90
CA ARG A 483 -7.74 21.33 5.66
C ARG A 483 -7.13 22.73 5.84
N ARG A 484 -7.89 23.81 5.64
CA ARG A 484 -7.43 25.20 5.89
C ARG A 484 -6.93 25.42 7.32
N ALA A 485 -7.42 24.63 8.27
CA ALA A 485 -6.97 24.67 9.64
C ALA A 485 -5.46 24.33 9.81
N ILE A 486 -4.83 23.73 8.80
CA ILE A 486 -3.36 23.56 8.73
C ILE A 486 -2.69 24.92 8.48
N LEU A 487 -3.20 25.72 7.54
CA LEU A 487 -2.65 27.06 7.23
C LEU A 487 -2.83 28.03 8.39
N ASP A 488 -3.98 27.99 9.05
CA ASP A 488 -4.25 28.86 10.20
C ASP A 488 -3.27 28.57 11.35
N ARG A 489 -2.95 27.29 11.57
CA ARG A 489 -1.92 26.86 12.54
C ARG A 489 -0.51 27.30 12.15
N LEU A 490 -0.16 27.22 10.86
CA LEU A 490 1.12 27.73 10.36
C LEU A 490 1.28 29.23 10.65
N ARG A 491 0.22 30.02 10.44
CA ARG A 491 0.22 31.47 10.70
C ARG A 491 0.29 31.80 12.19
N ALA A 492 -0.36 31.01 13.03
CA ALA A 492 -0.40 31.22 14.48
C ALA A 492 0.92 30.89 15.19
N ARG A 493 1.88 30.21 14.54
CA ARG A 493 3.12 29.72 15.17
C ARG A 493 4.46 30.19 14.56
N PRO A 494 4.74 31.50 14.31
CA PRO A 494 6.05 31.92 13.82
C PRO A 494 7.20 31.74 14.83
N SER A 495 6.92 31.66 16.14
CA SER A 495 7.93 31.63 17.21
C SER A 495 8.10 30.28 17.91
N ALA A 496 7.08 29.41 17.91
CA ALA A 496 7.07 28.15 18.67
C ALA A 496 7.92 27.03 18.03
N PHE A 497 8.30 27.19 16.76
CA PHE A 497 9.04 26.20 15.97
C PHE A 497 10.45 26.64 15.55
N ARG A 498 10.96 27.74 16.12
CA ARG A 498 12.37 28.09 15.92
C ARG A 498 13.24 27.02 16.56
N SER A 499 13.90 26.21 15.74
CA SER A 499 15.08 25.47 16.17
C SER A 499 16.02 26.42 16.91
N PRO A 500 16.71 25.97 17.98
CA PRO A 500 17.79 26.77 18.56
C PRO A 500 18.79 27.12 17.44
N PRO A 501 19.39 28.32 17.45
CA PRO A 501 20.46 28.64 16.50
C PRO A 501 21.55 27.56 16.58
N ARG A 502 22.02 27.15 15.40
CA ARG A 502 23.03 26.09 15.20
C ARG A 502 24.28 26.29 16.04
#